data_AF-A0A7X7QI34-F1
#
_entry.id   AF-A0A7X7QI34-F1
#
_cell.length_a   1.000
_cell.length_b   1.000
_cell.length_c   1.000
_cell.angle_alpha   90.00
_cell.angle_beta   90.00
_cell.angle_gamma   90.00
#
_symmetry.space_group_name_H-M   'P 1'
#
loop_
_entity.id
_entity.type
_entity.pdbx_description
1 polymer ?
#
loop_
_entity_poly.entity_id
_entity_poly.type
_entity_poly.pdbx_seq_one_letter_code
_entity_poly.pdbx_strand_id
1 'polypeptide(L)'
;LGEAAVRSLCGLPSIIGAHEMIRQIVCRGGRADDGLTICPETWLWGADDYADSETDARMAWEVSLLLAPALSRGWVKARSDVRGRAYYSVPLVGLEVAAAPAPSLPDDLPEWQEPCGRLYHDLTLAARERLRSAKATNPGEIGECPLPASIDLQRPRRRKAKK
;
A
#
# COMPACT_ATOMS: atom_id res chain seq x y z
N LEU A 1 18.44 9.00 -4.53
CA LEU A 1 18.28 10.36 -5.09
C LEU A 1 17.24 10.39 -6.22
N GLY A 2 17.41 9.61 -7.30
CA GLY A 2 16.46 9.61 -8.42
C GLY A 2 14.98 9.39 -8.05
N GLU A 3 14.68 8.40 -7.21
CA GLU A 3 13.29 8.17 -6.77
C GLU A 3 12.69 9.34 -5.99
N ALA A 4 13.46 9.95 -5.08
CA ALA A 4 12.98 11.09 -4.29
C ALA A 4 12.63 12.28 -5.20
N ALA A 5 13.46 12.56 -6.21
CA ALA A 5 13.21 13.60 -7.20
C ALA A 5 11.96 13.30 -8.05
N VAL A 6 11.80 12.07 -8.54
CA VAL A 6 10.61 11.67 -9.31
C VAL A 6 9.34 11.77 -8.48
N ARG A 7 9.37 11.34 -7.22
CA ARG A 7 8.20 11.43 -6.34
C ARG A 7 7.84 12.89 -6.04
N SER A 8 8.84 13.75 -5.82
CA SER A 8 8.62 15.19 -5.66
C SER A 8 7.98 15.82 -6.91
N LEU A 9 8.52 15.55 -8.11
CA LEU A 9 7.95 15.99 -9.39
C LEU A 9 6.50 15.56 -9.57
N CYS A 10 6.14 14.36 -9.13
CA CYS A 10 4.80 13.81 -9.25
C CYS A 10 3.85 14.22 -8.10
N GLY A 11 4.33 14.95 -7.08
CA GLY A 11 3.52 15.31 -5.90
C GLY A 11 3.20 14.10 -5.01
N LEU A 12 4.05 13.08 -5.03
CA LEU A 12 3.86 11.82 -4.29
C LEU A 12 4.53 11.86 -2.92
N PRO A 13 4.00 11.12 -1.92
CA PRO A 13 4.60 11.05 -0.59
C PRO A 13 6.05 10.56 -0.64
N SER A 14 6.94 11.08 0.17
CA SER A 14 8.35 10.66 0.14
C SER A 14 8.61 9.37 0.94
N ILE A 15 9.88 8.97 1.03
CA ILE A 15 10.34 7.88 1.90
C ILE A 15 10.05 8.15 3.39
N ILE A 16 9.85 9.42 3.78
CA ILE A 16 9.43 9.81 5.14
C ILE A 16 8.02 9.31 5.41
N GLY A 17 7.10 9.49 4.45
CA GLY A 17 5.74 8.98 4.55
C GLY A 17 5.74 7.45 4.68
N ALA A 18 6.58 6.76 3.90
CA ALA A 18 6.73 5.32 4.00
C ALA A 18 7.27 4.87 5.37
N HIS A 19 8.27 5.57 5.92
CA HIS A 19 8.81 5.29 7.25
C HIS A 19 7.73 5.40 8.34
N GLU A 20 6.92 6.47 8.29
CA GLU A 20 5.82 6.65 9.23
C GLU A 20 4.78 5.53 9.10
N MET A 21 4.44 5.11 7.88
CA MET A 21 3.52 3.98 7.68
C MET A 21 4.08 2.67 8.24
N ILE A 22 5.37 2.39 8.08
CA ILE A 22 6.00 1.20 8.68
C ILE A 22 5.81 1.25 10.20
N ARG A 23 6.06 2.40 10.83
CA ARG A 23 5.87 2.56 12.28
C ARG A 23 4.42 2.34 12.69
N GLN A 24 3.46 2.87 11.93
CA GLN A 24 2.04 2.63 12.18
C GLN A 24 1.67 1.15 12.07
N ILE A 25 2.17 0.43 11.06
CA ILE A 25 1.98 -1.02 10.92
C ILE A 25 2.56 -1.76 12.14
N VAL A 26 3.76 -1.37 12.60
CA VAL A 26 4.40 -1.98 13.78
C VAL A 26 3.62 -1.72 15.07
N CYS A 27 3.12 -0.50 15.26
CA CYS A 27 2.40 -0.11 16.47
C CYS A 27 0.96 -0.64 16.51
N ARG A 28 0.27 -0.68 15.37
CA ARG A 28 -1.15 -1.08 15.29
C ARG A 28 -1.31 -2.56 14.96
N GLY A 29 -0.31 -3.19 14.33
CA GLY A 29 -0.37 -4.58 13.91
C GLY A 29 -0.34 -5.57 15.06
N GLY A 30 -0.93 -6.75 14.83
CA GLY A 30 -0.79 -7.89 15.73
C GLY A 30 0.36 -8.79 15.32
N ARG A 31 0.91 -9.58 16.25
CA ARG A 31 1.81 -10.69 15.88
C ARG A 31 0.99 -11.87 15.38
N ALA A 32 1.36 -12.41 14.24
CA ALA A 32 0.87 -13.70 13.76
C ALA A 32 1.67 -14.86 14.39
N ASP A 33 1.15 -16.08 14.23
CA ASP A 33 1.74 -17.31 14.78
C ASP A 33 3.15 -17.59 14.24
N ASP A 34 3.47 -17.07 13.05
CA ASP A 34 4.80 -17.14 12.43
C ASP A 34 5.77 -16.05 12.94
N GLY A 35 5.34 -15.24 13.92
CA GLY A 35 6.13 -14.17 14.53
C GLY A 35 6.16 -12.87 13.72
N LEU A 36 5.52 -12.80 12.55
CA LEU A 36 5.45 -11.58 11.75
C LEU A 36 4.42 -10.60 12.32
N THR A 37 4.73 -9.30 12.28
CA THR A 37 3.72 -8.27 12.53
C THR A 37 2.85 -8.15 11.28
N ILE A 38 1.54 -8.34 11.46
CA ILE A 38 0.52 -8.20 10.42
C ILE A 38 -0.43 -7.06 10.80
N CYS A 39 -0.70 -6.17 9.85
CA CYS A 39 -1.67 -5.09 10.01
C CYS A 39 -2.66 -5.10 8.83
N PRO A 40 -3.98 -5.26 9.10
CA PRO A 40 -5.01 -5.00 8.10
C PRO A 40 -4.88 -3.59 7.52
N GLU A 41 -5.08 -3.46 6.21
CA GLU A 41 -4.97 -2.16 5.53
C GLU A 41 -5.86 -1.10 6.20
N THR A 42 -7.10 -1.48 6.51
CA THR A 42 -8.14 -0.59 7.05
C THR A 42 -7.76 0.06 8.36
N TRP A 43 -6.91 -0.60 9.16
CA TRP A 43 -6.44 -0.06 10.44
C TRP A 43 -5.51 1.14 10.25
N LEU A 44 -4.91 1.30 9.08
CA LEU A 44 -4.02 2.42 8.79
C LEU A 44 -4.80 3.73 8.60
N TRP A 45 -6.03 3.66 8.09
CA TRP A 45 -6.96 4.81 8.04
C TRP A 45 -8.06 4.77 9.11
N GLY A 46 -7.99 3.83 10.06
CA GLY A 46 -8.89 3.79 11.22
C GLY A 46 -10.29 3.24 10.93
N ALA A 47 -10.44 2.37 9.93
CA ALA A 47 -11.70 1.69 9.62
C ALA A 47 -11.70 0.22 10.07
N ASP A 48 -12.89 -0.26 10.45
CA ASP A 48 -13.12 -1.65 10.87
C ASP A 48 -13.26 -2.63 9.69
N ASP A 49 -13.81 -2.15 8.57
CA ASP A 49 -13.94 -2.89 7.31
C ASP A 49 -13.89 -1.90 6.14
N TYR A 50 -13.77 -2.44 4.93
CA TYR A 50 -13.93 -1.66 3.71
C TYR A 50 -15.41 -1.32 3.51
N ALA A 51 -15.79 -0.04 3.60
CA ALA A 51 -17.09 0.42 3.15
C ALA A 51 -17.07 0.73 1.65
N ASP A 52 -18.19 0.51 0.96
CA ASP A 52 -18.41 0.95 -0.43
C ASP A 52 -18.61 2.48 -0.49
N SER A 53 -17.63 3.25 0.01
CA SER A 53 -17.65 4.71 0.01
C SER A 53 -16.48 5.28 -0.78
N GLU A 54 -16.72 6.43 -1.41
CA GLU A 54 -15.68 7.18 -2.12
C GLU A 54 -14.55 7.61 -1.18
N THR A 55 -14.88 7.93 0.07
CA THR A 55 -13.91 8.25 1.12
C THR A 55 -12.96 7.08 1.36
N ASP A 56 -13.48 5.87 1.55
CA ASP A 56 -12.64 4.70 1.80
C ASP A 56 -11.76 4.37 0.60
N ALA A 57 -12.29 4.49 -0.62
CA ALA A 57 -11.50 4.31 -1.85
C ALA A 57 -10.32 5.32 -1.91
N ARG A 58 -10.56 6.57 -1.54
CA ARG A 58 -9.52 7.61 -1.49
C ARG A 58 -8.48 7.31 -0.40
N MET A 59 -8.90 6.93 0.81
CA MET A 59 -7.99 6.62 1.92
C MET A 59 -7.14 5.38 1.62
N ALA A 60 -7.75 4.35 1.04
CA ALA A 60 -7.08 3.18 0.49
C ALA A 60 -5.97 3.57 -0.50
N TRP A 61 -6.29 4.44 -1.47
CA TRP A 61 -5.33 4.95 -2.43
C TRP A 61 -4.20 5.75 -1.77
N GLU A 62 -4.49 6.59 -0.78
CA GLU A 62 -3.47 7.35 -0.06
C GLU A 62 -2.48 6.44 0.67
N VAL A 63 -2.98 5.41 1.38
CA VAL A 63 -2.13 4.38 2.01
C VAL A 63 -1.25 3.68 0.98
N SER A 64 -1.82 3.38 -0.18
CA SER A 64 -1.13 2.80 -1.33
C SER A 64 0.09 3.65 -1.75
N LEU A 65 -0.08 4.96 -1.87
CA LEU A 65 0.96 5.89 -2.29
C LEU A 65 2.03 6.07 -1.21
N LEU A 66 1.61 6.12 0.06
CA LEU A 66 2.51 6.24 1.20
C LEU A 66 3.41 5.00 1.37
N LEU A 67 2.87 3.80 1.16
CA LEU A 67 3.60 2.55 1.33
C LEU A 67 4.43 2.13 0.11
N ALA A 68 4.17 2.68 -1.08
CA ALA A 68 4.89 2.29 -2.31
C ALA A 68 6.42 2.28 -2.18
N PRO A 69 7.08 3.28 -1.55
CA PRO A 69 8.54 3.24 -1.35
C PRO A 69 9.00 2.08 -0.48
N ALA A 70 8.25 1.73 0.58
CA ALA A 70 8.57 0.62 1.47
C ALA A 70 8.35 -0.75 0.78
N LEU A 71 7.28 -0.88 0.01
CA LEU A 71 6.97 -2.08 -0.77
C LEU A 71 8.05 -2.36 -1.81
N SER A 72 8.48 -1.34 -2.57
CA SER A 72 9.53 -1.48 -3.60
C SER A 72 10.90 -1.92 -3.05
N ARG A 73 11.15 -1.67 -1.75
CA ARG A 73 12.40 -2.01 -1.06
C ARG A 73 12.32 -3.30 -0.25
N GLY A 74 11.15 -3.94 -0.20
CA GLY A 74 10.94 -5.13 0.62
C GLY A 74 10.91 -4.88 2.14
N TRP A 75 10.74 -3.62 2.57
CA TRP A 75 10.59 -3.28 3.99
C TRP A 75 9.19 -3.61 4.51
N VAL A 76 8.22 -3.69 3.61
CA VAL A 76 6.85 -4.14 3.87
C VAL A 76 6.49 -5.12 2.76
N LYS A 77 5.68 -6.12 3.10
CA LYS A 77 5.05 -7.02 2.14
C LYS A 77 3.54 -6.80 2.14
N ALA A 78 2.96 -6.60 0.96
CA ALA A 78 1.51 -6.56 0.77
C ALA A 78 0.99 -7.97 0.48
N ARG A 79 -0.10 -8.34 1.12
CA ARG A 79 -0.80 -9.62 0.94
C ARG A 79 -2.30 -9.37 0.83
N SER A 80 -3.03 -10.30 0.23
CA SER A 80 -4.49 -10.23 0.13
C SER A 80 -5.13 -11.59 0.38
N ASP A 81 -6.22 -11.63 1.12
CA ASP A 81 -6.97 -12.88 1.31
C ASP A 81 -7.93 -13.19 0.15
N VAL A 82 -8.60 -14.35 0.22
CA VAL A 82 -9.59 -14.80 -0.78
C VAL A 82 -10.83 -13.90 -0.89
N ARG A 83 -11.01 -12.94 0.05
CA ARG A 83 -12.07 -11.94 0.02
C ARG A 83 -11.58 -10.58 -0.50
N GLY A 84 -10.33 -10.51 -0.95
CA GLY A 84 -9.70 -9.29 -1.45
C GLY A 84 -9.40 -8.27 -0.34
N ARG A 85 -9.32 -8.70 0.93
CA ARG A 85 -8.88 -7.83 2.02
C ARG A 85 -7.36 -7.78 2.03
N ALA A 86 -6.81 -6.57 1.99
CA ALA A 86 -5.38 -6.35 2.00
C ALA A 86 -4.84 -6.31 3.44
N TYR A 87 -3.62 -6.80 3.61
CA TYR A 87 -2.88 -6.67 4.85
C TYR A 87 -1.39 -6.55 4.56
N TYR A 88 -0.70 -5.84 5.45
CA TYR A 88 0.72 -5.62 5.36
C TYR A 88 1.43 -6.44 6.42
N SER A 89 2.61 -6.97 6.06
CA SER A 89 3.51 -7.59 7.00
C SER A 89 4.88 -6.94 6.95
N VAL A 90 5.53 -6.83 8.11
CA VAL A 90 6.84 -6.19 8.25
C VAL A 90 7.90 -7.26 8.52
N PRO A 91 8.73 -7.63 7.54
CA PRO A 91 9.88 -8.52 7.77
C PRO A 91 10.92 -7.85 8.68
N LEU A 92 11.93 -8.62 9.12
CA LEU A 92 12.98 -8.14 10.03
C LEU A 92 13.65 -6.84 9.53
N VAL A 93 14.00 -6.76 8.25
CA VAL A 93 14.57 -5.54 7.65
C VAL A 93 13.66 -4.33 7.79
N GLY A 94 12.34 -4.51 7.73
CA GLY A 94 11.37 -3.45 7.95
C GLY A 94 11.28 -3.03 9.42
N LEU A 95 11.45 -3.96 10.35
CA LEU A 95 11.49 -3.66 11.79
C LEU A 95 12.73 -2.83 12.15
N GLU A 96 13.87 -3.16 11.56
CA GLU A 96 15.11 -2.37 11.70
C GLU A 96 14.92 -0.94 11.20
N VAL A 97 14.27 -0.78 10.03
CA VAL A 97 13.92 0.55 9.49
C VAL A 97 12.95 1.31 10.40
N ALA A 98 11.96 0.62 10.98
CA ALA A 98 11.00 1.23 11.90
C ALA A 98 11.65 1.77 13.19
N ALA A 99 12.70 1.07 13.67
CA ALA A 99 13.46 1.44 14.86
C ALA A 99 14.49 2.54 14.59
N ALA A 100 14.90 2.72 13.32
CA ALA A 100 15.83 3.77 12.92
C ALA A 100 15.15 5.16 12.92
N PRO A 101 15.93 6.24 13.10
CA PRO A 101 15.44 7.61 12.88
C PRO A 101 14.85 7.78 11.48
N ALA A 102 13.92 8.74 11.35
CA ALA A 102 13.33 9.07 10.06
C ALA A 102 14.43 9.45 9.05
N PRO A 103 14.34 8.97 7.79
CA PRO A 103 15.30 9.31 6.76
C PRO A 103 15.24 10.82 6.43
N SER A 104 16.39 11.43 6.18
CA SER A 104 16.47 12.79 5.65
C SER A 104 16.29 12.82 4.13
N LEU A 105 15.80 13.95 3.63
CA LEU A 105 15.71 14.22 2.21
C LEU A 105 16.64 15.39 1.86
N PRO A 106 17.12 15.46 0.60
CA PRO A 106 17.78 16.66 0.10
C PRO A 106 16.82 17.86 0.11
N ASP A 107 17.34 19.05 0.37
CA ASP A 107 16.57 20.30 0.37
C ASP A 107 16.24 20.78 -1.05
N ASP A 108 16.99 20.32 -2.06
CA ASP A 108 16.94 20.76 -3.45
C ASP A 108 16.06 19.87 -4.34
N LEU A 109 15.03 19.24 -3.76
CA LEU A 109 14.10 18.44 -4.54
C LEU A 109 13.28 19.31 -5.50
N PRO A 110 13.04 18.83 -6.73
CA PRO A 110 12.27 19.57 -7.72
C PRO A 110 10.82 19.77 -7.25
N GLU A 111 10.25 20.93 -7.59
CA GLU A 111 8.86 21.24 -7.30
C GLU A 111 7.90 20.32 -8.08
N TRP A 112 6.70 20.15 -7.53
CA TRP A 112 5.64 19.37 -8.16
C TRP A 112 5.26 19.96 -9.51
N GLN A 113 5.16 19.09 -10.51
CA GLN A 113 4.65 19.42 -11.83
C GLN A 113 3.39 18.60 -12.12
N GLU A 114 2.27 19.29 -12.33
CA GLU A 114 0.97 18.67 -12.60
C GLU A 114 1.00 17.64 -13.76
N PRO A 115 1.70 17.85 -14.90
CA PRO A 115 1.82 16.84 -15.95
C PRO A 115 2.49 15.54 -15.48
N CYS A 116 3.47 15.61 -14.59
CA CYS A 116 4.14 14.43 -14.04
C CYS A 116 3.21 13.64 -13.12
N GLY A 117 2.45 14.34 -12.27
CA GLY A 117 1.43 13.71 -11.41
C GLY A 117 0.35 12.99 -12.22
N ARG A 118 -0.17 13.63 -13.29
CA ARG A 118 -1.12 13.00 -14.21
C ARG A 118 -0.56 11.75 -14.88
N LEU A 119 0.65 11.82 -15.42
CA LEU A 119 1.30 10.68 -16.06
C LEU A 119 1.46 9.50 -15.08
N TYR A 120 1.87 9.78 -13.84
CA TYR A 120 2.00 8.73 -12.82
C TYR A 120 0.67 8.05 -12.52
N HIS A 121 -0.40 8.83 -12.37
CA HIS A 121 -1.75 8.32 -12.15
C HIS A 121 -2.19 7.42 -13.31
N ASP A 122 -2.04 7.88 -14.56
CA ASP A 122 -2.44 7.13 -15.76
C ASP A 122 -1.66 5.81 -15.90
N LEU A 123 -0.35 5.83 -15.65
CA LEU A 123 0.49 4.63 -15.66
C LEU A 123 0.07 3.64 -14.56
N THR A 124 -0.34 4.13 -13.39
CA THR A 124 -0.78 3.28 -12.28
C THR A 124 -2.13 2.62 -12.61
N LEU A 125 -3.07 3.37 -13.19
CA LEU A 125 -4.33 2.82 -13.69
C LEU A 125 -4.10 1.77 -14.79
N ALA A 126 -3.20 2.04 -15.74
CA ALA A 126 -2.87 1.09 -16.80
C ALA A 126 -2.22 -0.20 -16.24
N ALA A 127 -1.33 -0.07 -15.25
CA ALA A 127 -0.74 -1.22 -14.57
C ALA A 127 -1.80 -2.05 -13.81
N ARG A 128 -2.76 -1.38 -13.16
CA ARG A 128 -3.89 -2.02 -12.47
C ARG A 128 -4.73 -2.86 -13.43
N GLU A 129 -5.15 -2.29 -14.55
CA GLU A 129 -5.97 -3.00 -15.53
C GLU A 129 -5.25 -4.22 -16.12
N ARG A 130 -3.93 -4.09 -16.34
CA ARG A 130 -3.09 -5.22 -16.75
C ARG A 130 -3.08 -6.33 -15.69
N LEU A 131 -2.94 -6.00 -14.42
CA LEU A 131 -2.92 -7.00 -13.35
C LEU A 131 -4.27 -7.66 -13.12
N ARG A 132 -5.38 -6.95 -13.32
CA ARG A 132 -6.74 -7.52 -13.20
C ARG A 132 -6.95 -8.69 -14.18
N SER A 133 -6.33 -8.63 -15.35
CA SER A 133 -6.40 -9.66 -16.38
C SER A 133 -5.21 -10.62 -16.38
N ALA A 134 -4.20 -10.38 -15.54
CA ALA A 134 -3.03 -11.23 -15.45
C ALA A 134 -3.37 -12.55 -14.74
N LYS A 135 -2.83 -13.66 -15.26
CA LYS A 135 -2.91 -14.95 -14.58
C LYS A 135 -2.07 -14.88 -13.31
N ALA A 136 -2.64 -15.32 -12.18
CA ALA A 136 -1.90 -15.45 -10.94
C ALA A 136 -0.69 -16.37 -11.14
N THR A 137 0.49 -15.94 -10.67
CA THR A 137 1.72 -16.73 -10.73
C THR A 137 1.58 -18.04 -9.95
N ASN A 138 0.93 -17.99 -8.79
CA ASN A 138 0.66 -19.14 -7.93
C ASN A 138 -0.85 -19.33 -7.74
N PRO A 139 -1.55 -20.01 -8.67
CA PRO A 139 -2.98 -20.24 -8.55
C PRO A 139 -3.29 -21.18 -7.37
N GLY A 140 -4.01 -20.68 -6.37
CA GLY A 140 -4.38 -21.43 -5.16
C GLY A 140 -3.65 -21.00 -3.89
N GLU A 141 -2.63 -20.14 -4.00
CA GLU A 141 -1.96 -19.53 -2.85
C GLU A 141 -2.58 -18.17 -2.50
N ILE A 142 -2.62 -17.87 -1.21
CA ILE A 142 -2.77 -16.49 -0.72
C ILE A 142 -1.41 -15.81 -0.97
N GLY A 143 -1.28 -15.10 -2.10
CA GLY A 143 -0.02 -14.58 -2.60
C GLY A 143 0.31 -13.14 -2.18
N GLU A 144 1.53 -12.72 -2.50
CA GLU A 144 1.95 -11.31 -2.42
C GLU A 144 1.18 -10.49 -3.46
N CYS A 145 0.70 -9.30 -3.07
CA CYS A 145 0.02 -8.40 -3.99
C CYS A 145 1.05 -7.40 -4.55
N PRO A 146 1.40 -7.46 -5.85
CA PRO A 146 2.45 -6.62 -6.43
C PRO A 146 2.02 -5.15 -6.61
N LEU A 147 0.73 -4.87 -6.50
CA LEU A 147 0.18 -3.53 -6.31
C LEU A 147 -0.61 -3.48 -5.00
N PRO A 148 -0.74 -2.31 -4.37
CA PRO A 148 -1.66 -2.14 -3.26
C PRO A 148 -3.09 -2.50 -3.70
N ALA A 149 -3.69 -3.45 -2.99
CA ALA A 149 -4.91 -4.16 -3.39
C ALA A 149 -6.21 -3.31 -3.27
N SER A 150 -6.09 -2.01 -3.05
CA SER A 150 -7.11 -1.18 -2.42
C SER A 150 -7.87 -0.26 -3.38
N ILE A 151 -7.53 -0.34 -4.66
CA ILE A 151 -8.02 0.57 -5.70
C ILE A 151 -9.36 0.11 -6.31
N ASP A 152 -9.90 -1.04 -5.90
CA ASP A 152 -11.19 -1.52 -6.40
C ASP A 152 -12.06 -2.11 -5.28
N LEU A 153 -12.97 -1.28 -4.78
CA LEU A 153 -13.98 -1.68 -3.81
C LEU A 153 -15.22 -2.30 -4.46
N GLN A 154 -15.31 -2.39 -5.80
CA GLN A 154 -16.44 -3.06 -6.46
C GLN A 154 -16.33 -4.58 -6.31
N ARG A 155 -16.49 -5.05 -5.07
CA ARG A 155 -16.52 -6.45 -4.72
C ARG A 155 -17.85 -7.06 -5.17
N PRO A 156 -17.88 -8.35 -5.54
CA PRO A 156 -19.14 -9.05 -5.75
C PRO A 156 -19.99 -8.93 -4.48
N ARG A 157 -21.16 -8.29 -4.61
CA ARG A 157 -22.12 -8.10 -3.52
C ARG A 157 -22.25 -9.39 -2.70
N ARG A 158 -22.11 -9.29 -1.37
CA ARG A 158 -22.53 -10.37 -0.45
C ARG A 158 -23.91 -10.84 -0.91
N ARG A 159 -24.03 -12.08 -1.40
CA ARG A 159 -25.33 -12.72 -1.52
C ARG A 159 -25.94 -12.67 -0.13
N LYS A 160 -27.01 -11.89 0.05
CA LYS A 160 -27.81 -11.92 1.28
C LYS A 160 -28.17 -13.38 1.49
N ALA A 161 -27.73 -13.96 2.61
CA ALA A 161 -28.21 -15.26 3.03
C ALA A 161 -29.74 -15.16 3.10
N LYS A 162 -30.43 -15.99 2.33
CA LYS A 162 -31.87 -16.15 2.50
C LYS A 162 -32.07 -16.67 3.93
N LYS A 163 -32.79 -15.90 4.74
CA LYS A 163 -33.37 -16.38 5.99
C LYS A 163 -34.36 -17.49 5.69
#